data_AF-A0A973LVC5-F1
#
_entry.id   AF-A0A973LVC5-F1
#
_cell.length_a   1.000
_cell.length_b   1.000
_cell.length_c   1.000
_cell.angle_alpha   90.00
_cell.angle_beta   90.00
_cell.angle_gamma   90.00
#
_symmetry.space_group_name_H-M   'P 1'
#
loop_
_entity.id
_entity.type
_entity.pdbx_description
1 polymer ?
#
loop_
_entity_poly.entity_id
_entity_poly.type
_entity_poly.pdbx_seq_one_letter_code
_entity_poly.pdbx_strand_id
1 'polypeptide(L)'
;MNYRLGAAAFLSHPALKESGNLALDDQREALRWVRRNISSFGGDPGNVTLMGQSGGGFAVCGHLASPASAGLFQRAILQSAP
;
A
#
# COMPACT_ATOMS: atom_id res chain seq x y z
N MET A 1 7.02 -1.67 -8.13
CA MET A 1 6.35 -2.78 -7.42
C MET A 1 5.01 -3.00 -8.10
N ASN A 2 4.61 -4.25 -8.30
CA ASN A 2 3.32 -4.60 -8.88
C ASN A 2 2.36 -4.99 -7.76
N TYR A 3 1.09 -4.69 -7.95
CA TYR A 3 -0.03 -5.16 -7.13
C TYR A 3 -1.15 -5.54 -8.08
N ARG A 4 -2.12 -6.35 -7.63
CA ARG A 4 -3.25 -6.74 -8.46
C ARG A 4 -4.04 -5.50 -8.92
N LEU A 5 -4.64 -5.58 -10.11
CA LEU A 5 -5.52 -4.53 -10.67
C LEU A 5 -6.85 -5.13 -11.13
N GLY A 6 -7.82 -4.26 -11.44
CA GLY A 6 -9.13 -4.65 -11.98
C GLY A 6 -9.92 -5.59 -11.05
N ALA A 7 -10.69 -6.50 -11.62
CA ALA A 7 -11.51 -7.43 -10.85
C ALA A 7 -10.68 -8.31 -9.90
N ALA A 8 -9.47 -8.72 -10.30
CA ALA A 8 -8.58 -9.52 -9.46
C ALA A 8 -8.14 -8.79 -8.16
N ALA A 9 -8.28 -7.47 -8.11
CA ALA A 9 -7.90 -6.64 -6.96
C ALA A 9 -9.07 -6.12 -6.14
N PHE A 10 -10.16 -5.76 -6.82
CA PHE A 10 -11.24 -4.96 -6.24
C PHE A 10 -12.61 -5.63 -6.31
N LEU A 11 -12.71 -6.83 -6.89
CA LEU A 11 -13.98 -7.57 -6.82
C LEU A 11 -14.32 -7.81 -5.35
N SER A 12 -15.49 -7.33 -4.96
CA SER A 12 -16.07 -7.54 -3.62
C SER A 12 -17.39 -8.26 -3.79
N HIS A 13 -17.57 -9.38 -3.08
CA HIS A 13 -18.79 -10.15 -3.11
C HIS A 13 -19.05 -10.77 -1.73
N PRO A 14 -20.29 -10.78 -1.20
CA PRO A 14 -20.57 -11.31 0.15
C PRO A 14 -20.13 -12.77 0.37
N ALA A 15 -20.14 -13.59 -0.69
CA ALA A 15 -19.66 -14.98 -0.63
C ALA A 15 -18.12 -15.12 -0.65
N LEU A 16 -17.38 -14.07 -1.01
CA LEU A 16 -15.93 -14.06 -1.05
C LEU A 16 -15.41 -13.31 0.17
N LYS A 17 -15.01 -14.06 1.20
CA LYS A 17 -14.37 -13.48 2.39
C LYS A 17 -13.08 -12.76 2.01
N GLU A 18 -12.80 -11.65 2.69
CA GLU A 18 -11.57 -10.84 2.52
C GLU A 18 -11.37 -10.30 1.08
N SER A 19 -12.45 -10.18 0.32
CA SER A 19 -12.45 -9.60 -1.03
C SER A 19 -12.60 -8.07 -1.02
N GLY A 20 -12.34 -7.42 -2.16
CA GLY A 20 -12.55 -5.99 -2.37
C GLY A 20 -11.35 -5.06 -2.14
N ASN A 21 -10.33 -5.48 -1.39
CA ASN A 21 -9.16 -4.63 -1.06
C ASN A 21 -7.80 -5.30 -1.30
N LEU A 22 -7.76 -6.33 -2.14
CA LEU A 22 -6.58 -7.15 -2.37
C LEU A 22 -5.39 -6.36 -2.93
N ALA A 23 -5.65 -5.29 -3.70
CA ALA A 23 -4.59 -4.35 -4.11
C ALA A 23 -3.88 -3.70 -2.91
N LEU A 24 -4.64 -3.26 -1.90
CA LEU A 24 -4.08 -2.59 -0.72
C LEU A 24 -3.31 -3.58 0.15
N ASP A 25 -3.75 -4.84 0.20
CA ASP A 25 -3.04 -5.92 0.89
C ASP A 25 -1.72 -6.28 0.21
N ASP A 26 -1.71 -6.39 -1.13
CA ASP A 26 -0.47 -6.59 -1.90
C ASP A 26 0.53 -5.47 -1.64
N GLN A 27 0.06 -4.22 -1.66
CA GLN A 27 0.90 -3.07 -1.40
C GLN A 27 1.44 -3.07 0.03
N ARG A 28 0.62 -3.47 1.01
CA ARG A 28 1.03 -3.60 2.41
C ARG A 28 2.10 -4.67 2.58
N GLU A 29 2.00 -5.79 1.89
CA GLU A 29 3.05 -6.82 1.92
C GLU A 29 4.37 -6.32 1.36
N ALA A 30 4.34 -5.52 0.29
CA ALA A 30 5.55 -4.87 -0.20
C ALA A 30 6.13 -3.89 0.83
N LEU A 31 5.30 -3.09 1.52
CA LEU A 31 5.77 -2.17 2.57
C LEU A 31 6.38 -2.94 3.74
N ARG A 32 5.79 -4.07 4.15
CA ARG A 32 6.36 -4.97 5.16
C ARG A 32 7.69 -5.54 4.69
N TRP A 33 7.80 -5.91 3.42
CA TRP A 33 9.06 -6.37 2.83
C TRP A 33 10.12 -5.25 2.87
N VAL A 34 9.79 -4.03 2.46
CA VAL A 34 10.69 -2.87 2.54
C VAL A 34 11.15 -2.68 3.98
N ARG A 35 10.22 -2.64 4.95
CA ARG A 35 10.57 -2.47 6.36
C ARG A 35 11.52 -3.54 6.90
N ARG A 36 11.38 -4.79 6.47
CA ARG A 36 12.27 -5.91 6.88
C ARG A 36 13.62 -5.90 6.19
N ASN A 37 13.72 -5.38 4.96
CA ASN A 37 14.87 -5.64 4.10
C ASN A 37 15.68 -4.39 3.71
N ILE A 38 15.09 -3.20 3.76
CA ILE A 38 15.70 -2.01 3.12
C ILE A 38 17.04 -1.60 3.77
N SER A 39 17.26 -1.94 5.04
CA SER A 39 18.56 -1.75 5.71
C SER A 39 19.71 -2.47 5.02
N SER A 40 19.48 -3.67 4.48
CA SER A 40 20.49 -4.42 3.72
C SER A 40 20.87 -3.75 2.39
N PHE A 41 20.07 -2.79 1.93
CA PHE A 41 20.31 -1.98 0.75
C PHE A 41 20.79 -0.55 1.10
N GLY A 42 21.10 -0.29 2.38
CA GLY A 42 21.55 1.02 2.86
C GLY A 42 20.42 2.03 3.14
N GLY A 43 19.15 1.62 3.12
CA GLY A 43 18.03 2.49 3.49
C GLY A 43 17.66 2.41 4.97
N ASP A 44 16.93 3.43 5.44
CA ASP A 44 16.40 3.48 6.80
C ASP A 44 14.91 3.06 6.83
N PRO A 45 14.56 1.94 7.48
CA PRO A 45 13.17 1.47 7.57
C PRO A 45 12.27 2.42 8.37
N GLY A 46 12.83 3.30 9.22
CA GLY A 46 12.13 4.37 9.91
C GLY A 46 11.91 5.64 9.08
N ASN A 47 12.44 5.70 7.86
CA ASN A 47 12.44 6.89 7.01
C ASN A 47 11.87 6.64 5.60
N VAL A 48 10.90 5.73 5.48
CA VAL A 48 10.25 5.39 4.21
C VAL A 48 9.20 6.44 3.83
N THR A 49 9.23 6.94 2.59
CA THR A 49 8.18 7.79 2.02
C THR A 49 7.36 6.98 1.01
N LEU A 50 6.05 6.86 1.24
CA LEU A 50 5.11 6.29 0.29
C LEU A 50 4.60 7.38 -0.66
N MET A 51 4.71 7.17 -1.96
CA MET A 51 4.33 8.15 -2.97
C MET A 51 3.50 7.48 -4.06
N GLY A 52 2.44 8.17 -4.53
CA GLY A 52 1.61 7.67 -5.62
C GLY A 52 0.85 8.76 -6.37
N GLN A 53 0.56 8.47 -7.65
CA GLN A 53 -0.17 9.35 -8.56
C GLN A 53 -1.47 8.69 -9.04
N SER A 54 -2.56 9.46 -9.22
CA SER A 54 -3.87 8.97 -9.67
C SER A 54 -4.35 7.79 -8.82
N GLY A 55 -4.58 6.61 -9.40
CA GLY A 55 -4.92 5.39 -8.66
C GLY A 55 -3.90 5.05 -7.56
N GLY A 56 -2.62 5.33 -7.78
CA GLY A 56 -1.59 5.23 -6.74
C GLY A 56 -1.77 6.26 -5.63
N GLY A 57 -2.20 7.48 -5.95
CA GLY A 57 -2.51 8.51 -4.95
C GLY A 57 -3.69 8.10 -4.06
N PHE A 58 -4.75 7.53 -4.64
CA PHE A 58 -5.84 6.91 -3.86
C PHE A 58 -5.35 5.77 -2.97
N ALA A 59 -4.39 4.97 -3.44
CA ALA A 59 -3.80 3.92 -2.63
C ALA A 59 -3.00 4.47 -1.44
N VAL A 60 -2.30 5.60 -1.61
CA VAL A 60 -1.66 6.32 -0.49
C VAL A 60 -2.72 6.80 0.52
N CYS A 61 -3.86 7.34 0.07
CA CYS A 61 -4.98 7.67 0.97
C CYS A 61 -5.46 6.43 1.75
N GLY A 62 -5.63 5.29 1.06
CA GLY A 62 -6.03 4.02 1.68
C GLY A 62 -5.03 3.55 2.75
N HIS A 63 -3.73 3.70 2.50
CA HIS A 63 -2.70 3.38 3.49
C HIS A 63 -2.69 4.34 4.69
N LEU A 64 -2.95 5.63 4.48
CA LEU A 64 -3.08 6.61 5.57
C LEU A 64 -4.30 6.31 6.46
N ALA A 65 -5.41 5.87 5.86
CA ALA A 65 -6.65 5.56 6.58
C ALA A 65 -6.65 4.18 7.26
N SER A 66 -5.83 3.23 6.78
CA SER A 66 -5.84 1.83 7.22
C SER A 66 -4.98 1.61 8.47
N PRO A 67 -5.54 1.20 9.63
CA PRO A 67 -4.75 0.87 10.82
C PRO A 67 -3.70 -0.22 10.58
N ALA A 68 -3.99 -1.18 9.69
CA ALA A 68 -3.07 -2.26 9.34
C ALA A 68 -1.79 -1.78 8.61
N SER A 69 -1.77 -0.53 8.12
CA SER A 69 -0.61 0.09 7.47
C SER A 69 0.22 0.96 8.43
N ALA A 70 -0.24 1.15 9.68
CA ALA A 70 0.40 2.01 10.65
C ALA A 70 1.86 1.62 10.89
N GLY A 71 2.74 2.63 10.84
CA GLY A 71 4.18 2.47 11.03
C GLY A 71 4.92 1.83 9.85
N LEU A 72 4.26 1.40 8.77
CA LEU A 72 4.96 0.81 7.63
C LEU A 72 5.69 1.83 6.74
N PHE A 73 5.36 3.11 6.89
CA PHE A 73 6.01 4.24 6.24
C PHE A 73 5.91 5.47 7.15
N GLN A 74 6.77 6.46 6.91
CA GLN A 74 6.90 7.66 7.74
C GLN A 74 6.27 8.91 7.09
N ARG A 75 6.30 9.00 5.76
CA ARG A 75 5.76 10.16 5.02
C ARG A 75 4.95 9.71 3.81
N ALA A 76 4.04 10.57 3.38
CA ALA A 76 3.18 10.33 2.24
C ALA A 76 3.25 11.49 1.24
N ILE A 77 3.26 11.18 -0.06
CA ILE A 77 3.08 12.14 -1.15
C ILE A 77 1.96 11.64 -2.04
N LEU A 78 0.96 12.49 -2.27
CA LEU A 78 -0.23 12.18 -3.03
C LEU A 78 -0.30 13.13 -4.22
N GLN A 79 -0.42 12.59 -5.43
CA GLN A 79 -0.50 13.38 -6.64
C GLN A 79 -1.78 13.04 -7.40
N SER A 80 -2.59 14.04 -7.71
CA SER A 80 -3.82 13.87 -8.50
C SER A 80 -4.78 12.79 -7.95
N ALA A 81 -4.91 12.73 -6.62
CA ALA A 81 -5.98 12.08 -5.88
C ALA A 81 -6.81 13.18 -5.17
N PRO A 82 -8.09 12.96 -4.80
CA PRO A 82 -8.87 13.95 -4.06
C PRO A 82 -8.24 14.29 -2.70
#